data_AF-A0A1X1QUE9-F1
#
_entry.id   AF-A0A1X1QUE9-F1
#
_cell.length_a   1.000
_cell.length_b   1.000
_cell.length_c   1.000
_cell.angle_alpha   90.00
_cell.angle_beta   90.00
_cell.angle_gamma   90.00
#
_symmetry.space_group_name_H-M   'P 1'
#
loop_
_entity.id
_entity.type
_entity.pdbx_description
1 polymer ?
#
loop_
_entity_poly.entity_id
_entity_poly.type
_entity_poly.pdbx_seq_one_letter_code
_entity_poly.pdbx_strand_id
1 'polypeptide(L)'
;MCVKRILEQWDALEAFFEHQAATERLVAADNLASAFKNPIFKMYFHFLDGSLPKFTKFNRLFQSEVPNLHRLTSDLVVLYKSLLSCYMTNTYIRSVSIGKIDPMSRRHM
;
A
#
# COMPACT_ATOMS: atom_id res chain seq x y z
N MET A 1 6.46 10.77 -3.56
CA MET A 1 5.10 10.19 -3.68
C MET A 1 4.23 10.83 -2.62
N CYS A 2 2.95 11.10 -2.92
CA CYS A 2 2.06 11.87 -2.04
C CYS A 2 1.88 11.23 -0.66
N VAL A 3 1.76 9.90 -0.60
CA VAL A 3 1.60 9.12 0.65
C VAL A 3 2.78 9.34 1.61
N LYS A 4 4.02 9.27 1.11
CA LYS A 4 5.22 9.56 1.91
C LYS A 4 5.18 10.95 2.54
N ARG A 5 4.77 11.98 1.79
CA ARG A 5 4.66 13.36 2.30
C ARG A 5 3.60 13.49 3.39
N ILE A 6 2.47 12.78 3.23
CA ILE A 6 1.41 12.75 4.25
C ILE A 6 1.92 12.11 5.54
N LEU A 7 2.67 11.00 5.44
CA LEU A 7 3.28 10.34 6.60
C LEU A 7 4.34 11.23 7.29
N GLU A 8 5.19 11.90 6.52
CA GLU A 8 6.21 12.84 7.03
C GLU A 8 5.61 14.04 7.78
N GLN A 9 4.36 14.39 7.46
CA GLN A 9 3.64 15.52 8.06
C GLN A 9 2.47 15.06 8.94
N TRP A 10 2.40 13.77 9.31
CA TRP A 10 1.22 13.21 9.96
C TRP A 10 0.82 13.98 11.21
N ASP A 11 1.77 14.19 12.12
CA ASP A 11 1.51 14.82 13.42
C ASP A 11 1.17 16.31 13.26
N ALA A 12 1.74 16.98 12.25
CA ALA A 12 1.40 18.37 11.91
C ALA A 12 -0.01 18.50 11.33
N LEU A 13 -0.41 17.56 10.46
CA LEU A 13 -1.74 17.50 9.87
C LEU A 13 -2.80 17.17 10.93
N GLU A 14 -2.49 16.26 11.85
CA GLU A 14 -3.35 15.94 13.00
C GLU A 14 -3.63 17.18 13.84
N ALA A 15 -2.58 17.90 14.27
CA ALA A 15 -2.72 19.11 15.06
C ALA A 15 -3.45 20.24 14.30
N PHE A 16 -3.18 20.38 13.01
CA PHE A 16 -3.84 21.37 12.15
C PHE A 16 -5.35 21.12 12.06
N PHE A 17 -5.76 19.89 11.74
CA PHE A 17 -7.18 19.58 11.62
C PHE A 17 -7.90 19.56 12.96
N GLU A 18 -7.22 19.21 14.06
CA GLU A 18 -7.77 19.36 15.41
C GLU A 18 -8.05 20.82 15.77
N HIS A 19 -7.11 21.72 15.49
CA HIS A 19 -7.30 23.15 15.70
C HIS A 19 -8.43 23.71 14.82
N GLN A 20 -8.47 23.30 13.55
CA GLN A 20 -9.48 23.76 12.61
C GLN A 20 -10.87 23.26 12.99
N ALA A 21 -11.02 22.00 13.41
CA ALA A 21 -12.28 21.45 13.92
C ALA A 21 -12.80 22.21 15.15
N ALA A 22 -11.90 22.64 16.03
CA ALA A 22 -12.26 23.43 17.22
C ALA A 22 -12.70 24.87 16.90
N THR A 23 -12.17 25.45 15.80
CA THR A 23 -12.31 26.88 15.49
C THR A 23 -13.36 27.14 14.41
N GLU A 24 -13.30 26.35 13.34
CA GLU A 24 -14.16 26.42 12.17
C GLU A 24 -15.05 25.18 12.22
N ARG A 25 -16.36 25.37 12.49
CA ARG A 25 -17.36 24.28 12.59
C ARG A 25 -17.65 23.62 11.23
N LEU A 26 -16.60 23.19 10.54
CA LEU A 26 -16.62 22.55 9.25
C LEU A 26 -16.60 21.03 9.46
N VAL A 27 -17.66 20.37 9.00
CA VAL A 27 -17.79 18.91 9.05
C VAL A 27 -16.59 18.20 8.42
N ALA A 28 -15.98 18.79 7.39
CA ALA A 28 -14.77 18.25 6.76
C ALA A 28 -13.56 18.24 7.71
N ALA A 29 -13.39 19.29 8.52
CA ALA A 29 -12.30 19.37 9.49
C ALA A 29 -12.49 18.34 10.61
N ASP A 30 -13.71 18.16 11.11
CA ASP A 30 -14.05 17.13 12.11
C ASP A 30 -13.74 15.71 11.59
N ASN A 31 -14.12 15.42 10.34
CA ASN A 31 -13.88 14.13 9.71
C ASN A 31 -12.37 13.86 9.57
N LEU A 32 -11.60 14.87 9.12
CA LEU A 32 -10.15 14.74 8.96
C LEU A 32 -9.44 14.61 10.30
N ALA A 33 -9.80 15.42 11.30
CA ALA A 33 -9.25 15.32 12.66
C ALA A 33 -9.49 13.90 13.24
N SER A 34 -10.70 13.37 13.07
CA SER A 34 -11.04 12.00 13.48
C SER A 34 -10.24 10.94 12.72
N ALA A 35 -10.01 11.14 11.42
CA ALA A 35 -9.23 10.21 10.60
C ALA A 35 -7.74 10.20 11.00
N PHE A 36 -7.12 11.35 11.25
CA PHE A 36 -5.72 11.44 11.64
C PHE A 36 -5.45 10.88 13.05
N LYS A 37 -6.43 10.98 13.96
CA LYS A 37 -6.39 10.35 15.30
C LYS A 37 -6.58 8.84 15.29
N ASN A 38 -7.17 8.28 14.22
CA ASN A 38 -7.43 6.85 14.16
C ASN A 38 -6.18 6.10 13.63
N PRO A 39 -5.56 5.23 14.46
CA PRO A 39 -4.31 4.55 14.12
C PRO A 39 -4.44 3.59 12.92
N ILE A 40 -5.66 3.13 12.60
CA ILE A 40 -5.91 2.27 11.44
C ILE A 40 -5.60 3.03 10.14
N PHE A 41 -5.92 4.33 10.06
CA PHE A 41 -5.57 5.12 8.89
C PHE A 41 -4.05 5.30 8.79
N LYS A 42 -3.36 5.62 9.89
CA LYS A 42 -1.88 5.75 9.87
C LYS A 42 -1.22 4.45 9.39
N MET A 43 -1.69 3.30 9.90
CA MET A 43 -1.25 1.97 9.44
C MET A 43 -1.53 1.75 7.95
N TYR A 44 -2.73 2.12 7.47
CA TYR A 44 -3.09 2.01 6.06
C TYR A 44 -2.18 2.87 5.16
N PHE A 45 -1.85 4.10 5.56
CA PHE A 45 -0.91 4.95 4.82
C PHE A 45 0.51 4.34 4.79
N HIS A 46 0.97 3.71 5.87
CA HIS A 46 2.24 2.94 5.84
C HIS A 46 2.19 1.75 4.89
N PHE A 47 1.08 1.02 4.86
CA PHE A 47 0.87 -0.06 3.89
C PHE A 47 0.91 0.46 2.45
N LEU A 48 0.26 1.60 2.17
CA LEU A 48 0.29 2.24 0.86
C LEU A 48 1.70 2.70 0.46
N ASP A 49 2.47 3.27 1.39
CA ASP A 49 3.83 3.73 1.11
C ASP A 49 4.76 2.58 0.70
N GLY A 50 4.59 1.39 1.30
CA GLY A 50 5.31 0.19 0.90
C GLY A 50 4.79 -0.49 -0.38
N SER A 51 3.48 -0.39 -0.65
CA SER A 51 2.83 -1.14 -1.74
C SER A 51 2.79 -0.38 -3.07
N LEU A 52 2.43 0.90 -3.06
CA LEU A 52 2.30 1.73 -4.27
C LEU A 52 3.57 1.80 -5.12
N PRO A 53 4.81 1.86 -4.57
CA PRO A 53 6.02 1.84 -5.38
C PRO A 53 6.14 0.57 -6.23
N LYS A 54 5.69 -0.57 -5.70
CA LYS A 54 5.72 -1.87 -6.41
C LYS A 54 4.81 -1.83 -7.64
N PHE A 55 3.58 -1.33 -7.47
CA PHE A 55 2.64 -1.14 -8.58
C PHE A 55 3.09 -0.07 -9.57
N THR A 56 3.63 1.05 -9.10
CA THR A 56 4.13 2.13 -9.96
C THR A 56 5.29 1.64 -10.83
N LYS A 57 6.20 0.84 -10.27
CA LYS A 57 7.31 0.22 -11.01
C LYS A 57 6.78 -0.76 -12.07
N PHE A 58 5.82 -1.61 -11.71
CA PHE A 58 5.20 -2.54 -12.65
C PHE A 58 4.43 -1.82 -13.77
N ASN A 59 3.70 -0.74 -13.44
CA ASN A 59 2.92 0.02 -14.41
C ASN A 59 3.78 0.68 -15.49
N ARG A 60 5.05 1.00 -15.21
CA ARG A 60 5.99 1.51 -16.22
C ARG A 60 6.23 0.51 -17.37
N LEU A 61 6.03 -0.79 -17.15
CA LEU A 61 6.14 -1.80 -18.20
C LEU A 61 5.03 -1.69 -19.25
N PHE A 62 3.87 -1.11 -18.89
CA PHE A 62 2.80 -0.81 -19.83
C PHE A 62 3.00 0.51 -20.57
N GLN A 63 3.94 1.34 -20.12
CA GLN A 63 4.26 2.62 -20.73
C GLN A 63 5.35 2.48 -21.82
N SER A 64 5.88 1.27 -22.06
CA SER A 64 6.84 1.04 -23.13
C SER A 64 6.13 0.94 -24.48
N GLU A 65 6.68 1.59 -25.50
CA GLU A 65 6.18 1.55 -26.87
C GLU A 65 6.25 0.16 -27.51
N VAL A 66 7.13 -0.71 -26.98
CA VAL A 66 7.30 -2.09 -27.47
C VAL A 66 6.75 -3.09 -26.46
N PRO A 67 5.84 -3.99 -26.85
CA PRO A 67 5.32 -5.01 -25.95
C PRO A 67 6.42 -6.01 -25.58
N ASN A 68 6.77 -6.08 -24.28
CA ASN A 68 7.74 -7.03 -23.77
C ASN A 68 7.07 -8.08 -22.86
N LEU A 69 6.28 -8.96 -23.49
CA LEU A 69 5.41 -9.92 -22.80
C LEU A 69 6.18 -10.82 -21.82
N HIS A 70 7.37 -11.28 -22.21
CA HIS A 70 8.20 -12.13 -21.36
C HIS A 70 8.61 -11.43 -20.06
N ARG A 71 9.05 -10.16 -20.14
CA ARG A 71 9.37 -9.34 -18.96
C ARG A 71 8.14 -9.02 -18.14
N LEU A 72 7.01 -8.73 -18.79
CA LEU A 72 5.75 -8.45 -18.11
C LEU A 72 5.31 -9.63 -17.24
N THR A 73 5.33 -10.85 -17.78
CA THR A 73 4.96 -12.05 -17.02
C THR A 73 5.92 -12.30 -15.85
N SER A 74 7.23 -12.15 -16.08
CA SER A 74 8.22 -12.29 -15.01
C SER A 74 8.00 -11.29 -13.88
N ASP A 75 7.82 -10.01 -14.21
CA ASP A 75 7.64 -8.94 -13.22
C ASP A 75 6.29 -9.03 -12.50
N LEU A 76 5.24 -9.53 -13.16
CA LEU A 76 3.95 -9.83 -12.52
C LEU A 76 4.09 -10.93 -11.46
N VAL A 77 4.83 -12.00 -11.76
CA VAL A 77 5.10 -13.08 -10.80
C VAL A 77 5.86 -12.53 -9.58
N VAL A 78 6.86 -11.68 -9.80
CA VAL A 78 7.60 -11.02 -8.72
C VAL A 78 6.69 -10.12 -7.89
N LEU A 79 5.87 -9.28 -8.53
CA LEU A 79 4.91 -8.42 -7.85
C LEU A 79 3.95 -9.24 -6.99
N TYR A 80 3.34 -10.28 -7.55
CA TYR A 80 2.40 -11.13 -6.83
C TYR A 80 3.05 -11.82 -5.63
N LYS A 81 4.23 -12.45 -5.80
CA LYS A 81 4.98 -13.04 -4.67
C LYS A 81 5.34 -12.02 -3.58
N SER A 82 5.63 -10.78 -3.96
CA SER A 82 5.95 -9.71 -3.02
C SER A 82 4.75 -9.18 -2.22
N LEU A 83 3.53 -9.41 -2.72
CA LEU A 83 2.30 -9.11 -1.99
C LEU A 83 1.97 -10.25 -1.02
N LEU A 84 2.12 -11.49 -1.47
CA LEU A 84 1.96 -12.67 -0.63
C LEU A 84 2.92 -12.68 0.55
N SER A 85 4.18 -12.26 0.35
CA SER A 85 5.18 -12.21 1.43
C SER A 85 4.84 -11.26 2.57
N CYS A 86 3.86 -10.37 2.40
CA CYS A 86 3.40 -9.48 3.46
C CYS A 86 2.57 -10.22 4.52
N TYR A 87 1.99 -11.37 4.18
CA TYR A 87 1.07 -12.10 5.07
C TYR A 87 1.18 -13.61 4.95
N MET A 88 2.12 -14.15 4.16
CA MET A 88 2.37 -15.59 4.04
C MET A 88 3.85 -15.91 4.24
N THR A 89 4.12 -17.14 4.67
CA THR A 89 5.49 -17.59 4.93
C THR A 89 6.31 -17.67 3.64
N ASN A 90 7.49 -17.04 3.65
CA ASN A 90 8.41 -17.04 2.50
C ASN A 90 8.83 -18.44 2.04
N THR A 91 8.89 -19.42 2.94
CA THR A 91 9.21 -20.83 2.60
C THR A 91 8.15 -21.42 1.68
N TYR A 92 6.87 -21.20 1.96
CA TYR A 92 5.75 -21.65 1.14
C TYR A 92 5.78 -20.98 -0.25
N ILE A 93 5.89 -19.64 -0.30
CA ILE A 93 5.89 -18.86 -1.56
C ILE A 93 7.05 -19.27 -2.50
N ARG A 94 8.19 -19.66 -1.94
CA ARG A 94 9.37 -20.08 -2.71
C ARG A 94 9.30 -21.54 -3.15
N SER A 95 8.71 -22.40 -2.34
CA SER A 95 8.63 -23.85 -2.61
C SER A 95 7.53 -24.24 -3.61
N VAL A 96 6.48 -23.43 -3.75
CA VAL A 96 5.31 -23.74 -4.59
C VAL A 96 5.36 -22.94 -5.90
N SER A 97 4.97 -23.58 -7.01
CA SER A 97 4.82 -22.90 -8.29
C SER A 97 3.67 -21.89 -8.24
N ILE A 98 3.81 -20.78 -8.95
CA ILE A 98 2.92 -19.61 -8.78
C ILE A 98 1.43 -19.92 -8.92
N GLY A 99 1.04 -20.78 -9.87
CA GLY A 99 -0.35 -21.16 -10.11
C GLY A 99 -0.93 -22.16 -9.11
N LYS A 100 -0.12 -22.69 -8.18
CA LYS A 100 -0.54 -23.62 -7.12
C LYS A 100 -0.53 -23.00 -5.73
N ILE A 101 -0.12 -21.74 -5.62
CA ILE A 101 -0.17 -21.03 -4.34
C ILE A 101 -1.64 -20.76 -4.02
N ASP A 102 -2.09 -21.22 -2.85
CA ASP A 102 -3.40 -20.85 -2.30
C ASP A 102 -3.25 -19.62 -1.39
N PRO A 103 -3.63 -18.41 -1.84
CA PRO A 103 -3.51 -17.19 -1.05
C PRO A 103 -4.46 -17.16 0.16
N MET A 104 -5.45 -18.06 0.23
CA MET A 104 -6.40 -18.14 1.33
C MET A 104 -6.03 -19.22 2.36
N SER A 105 -4.92 -19.94 2.14
CA SER A 105 -4.47 -21.00 3.04
C SER A 105 -3.99 -20.44 4.38
N ARG A 106 -4.84 -20.57 5.41
CA ARG A 106 -4.52 -20.17 6.79
C ARG A 106 -3.31 -20.90 7.39
N ARG A 107 -2.90 -22.04 6.82
CA ARG A 107 -1.74 -22.81 7.31
C ARG A 107 -0.40 -22.13 7.02
N HIS A 108 -0.40 -21.20 6.07
CA HIS A 108 0.82 -20.56 5.58
C HIS A 108 0.76 -19.04 5.71
N MET A 109 -0.27 -18.51 6.36
CA MET A 109 -0.41 -17.11 6.75
C MET A 109 0.44 -16.81 7.99
#